data_AF-A0A0E3PC18-F1
#
_entry.id   AF-A0A0E3PC18-F1
#
_cell.length_a   1.000
_cell.length_b   1.000
_cell.length_c   1.000
_cell.angle_alpha   90.00
_cell.angle_beta   90.00
_cell.angle_gamma   90.00
#
_symmetry.space_group_name_H-M   'P 1'
#
loop_
_entity.id
_entity.type
_entity.pdbx_description
1 polymer ?
#
loop_
_entity_poly.entity_id
_entity_poly.type
_entity_poly.pdbx_seq_one_letter_code
_entity_poly.pdbx_strand_id
1 'polypeptide(L)'
;MISANATENATEEAEKTREQTERALAQSEKTAWDTHEQTEKALKLTELTIERAEITQQIRDIENSLKNFYYPLRDFMDKNSNRKQEEIAYISNNRYLAKEKTSDQFNKFKKGGYNLDNEIFKDLSEYVTQDIKSLENELRTKKKQC
;
A
#
# COMPACT_ATOMS: atom_id res chain seq x y z
N MET A 1 -33.68 -67.15 -34.25
CA MET A 1 -33.83 -65.74 -34.70
C MET A 1 -33.75 -64.75 -33.51
N ILE A 2 -32.81 -64.92 -32.56
CA ILE A 2 -32.71 -64.04 -31.37
C ILE A 2 -31.56 -63.02 -31.50
N SER A 3 -30.67 -63.21 -32.47
CA SER A 3 -29.35 -62.56 -32.54
C SER A 3 -29.33 -61.15 -33.15
N ALA A 4 -30.42 -60.64 -33.73
CA ALA A 4 -30.44 -59.29 -34.34
C ALA A 4 -30.96 -58.22 -33.36
N ASN A 5 -31.96 -58.58 -32.54
CA ASN A 5 -32.59 -57.69 -31.56
C ASN A 5 -31.64 -57.30 -30.42
N ALA A 6 -30.71 -58.18 -30.04
CA ALA A 6 -29.74 -57.92 -28.97
C ALA A 6 -28.63 -56.96 -29.43
N THR A 7 -28.25 -57.01 -30.71
CA THR A 7 -27.21 -56.15 -31.29
C THR A 7 -27.70 -54.73 -31.49
N GLU A 8 -28.95 -54.56 -31.95
CA GLU A 8 -29.58 -53.26 -32.18
C GLU A 8 -29.77 -52.47 -30.87
N ASN A 9 -30.20 -53.17 -29.81
CA ASN A 9 -30.37 -52.59 -28.47
C ASN A 9 -29.02 -52.20 -27.83
N ALA A 10 -27.96 -52.98 -28.06
CA ALA A 10 -26.60 -52.67 -27.59
C ALA A 10 -25.98 -51.47 -28.33
N THR A 11 -26.27 -51.30 -29.63
CA THR A 11 -25.85 -50.11 -30.38
C THR A 11 -26.58 -48.84 -29.94
N GLU A 12 -27.87 -48.92 -29.62
CA GLU A 12 -28.67 -47.78 -29.15
C GLU A 12 -28.24 -47.31 -27.75
N GLU A 13 -27.91 -48.25 -26.85
CA GLU A 13 -27.31 -47.94 -25.54
C GLU A 13 -25.91 -47.31 -25.65
N ALA A 14 -25.09 -47.78 -26.59
CA ALA A 14 -23.76 -47.22 -26.84
C ALA A 14 -23.83 -45.77 -27.38
N GLU A 15 -24.77 -45.49 -28.29
CA GLU A 15 -24.98 -44.16 -28.85
C GLU A 15 -25.50 -43.17 -27.80
N LYS A 16 -26.46 -43.60 -26.96
CA LYS A 16 -26.94 -42.81 -25.81
C LYS A 16 -25.83 -42.51 -24.80
N THR A 17 -24.95 -43.48 -24.54
CA THR A 17 -23.78 -43.31 -23.66
C THR A 17 -22.78 -42.31 -24.25
N ARG A 18 -22.55 -42.37 -25.57
CA ARG A 18 -21.69 -41.42 -26.28
C ARG A 18 -22.25 -40.00 -26.21
N GLU A 19 -23.55 -39.80 -26.47
CA GLU A 19 -24.21 -38.51 -26.33
C GLU A 19 -24.12 -37.95 -24.91
N GLN A 20 -24.32 -38.80 -23.89
CA GLN A 20 -24.17 -38.40 -22.49
C GLN A 20 -22.73 -37.99 -22.17
N THR A 21 -21.75 -38.71 -22.71
CA THR A 21 -20.32 -38.40 -22.54
C THR A 21 -19.95 -37.08 -23.22
N GLU A 22 -20.41 -36.85 -24.45
CA GLU A 22 -20.20 -35.60 -25.19
C GLU A 22 -20.82 -34.41 -24.46
N ARG A 23 -22.05 -34.56 -23.92
CA ARG A 23 -22.70 -33.52 -23.11
C ARG A 23 -21.96 -33.24 -21.81
N ALA A 24 -21.50 -34.29 -21.13
CA ALA A 24 -20.73 -34.14 -19.89
C ALA A 24 -19.39 -33.44 -20.14
N LEU A 25 -18.71 -33.77 -21.24
CA LEU A 25 -17.45 -33.12 -21.64
C LEU A 25 -17.69 -31.63 -21.94
N ALA A 26 -18.69 -31.30 -22.76
CA ALA A 26 -19.02 -29.91 -23.09
C ALA A 26 -19.40 -29.09 -21.83
N GLN A 27 -20.13 -29.69 -20.89
CA GLN A 27 -20.47 -29.04 -19.62
C GLN A 27 -19.24 -28.83 -18.73
N SER A 28 -18.31 -29.78 -18.71
CA SER A 28 -17.04 -29.67 -18.00
C SER A 28 -16.16 -28.57 -18.59
N GLU A 29 -16.01 -28.53 -19.91
CA GLU A 29 -15.24 -27.48 -20.62
C GLU A 29 -15.83 -26.09 -20.37
N LYS A 30 -17.15 -25.96 -20.44
CA LYS A 30 -17.84 -24.70 -20.14
C LYS A 30 -17.59 -24.26 -18.69
N THR A 31 -17.71 -25.18 -17.74
CA THR A 31 -17.49 -24.88 -16.32
C THR A 31 -16.04 -24.47 -16.06
N ALA A 32 -15.08 -25.12 -16.72
CA ALA A 32 -13.66 -24.75 -16.64
C ALA A 32 -13.42 -23.32 -17.19
N TRP A 33 -14.03 -22.99 -18.33
CA TRP A 33 -13.95 -21.64 -18.92
C TRP A 33 -14.58 -20.57 -18.01
N ASP A 34 -15.79 -20.82 -17.52
CA ASP A 34 -16.50 -19.89 -16.63
C ASP A 34 -15.69 -19.67 -15.33
N THR A 35 -15.09 -20.74 -14.78
CA THR A 35 -14.23 -20.67 -13.59
C THR A 35 -12.95 -19.88 -13.86
N HIS A 36 -12.33 -20.10 -15.03
CA HIS A 36 -11.14 -19.37 -15.44
C HIS A 36 -11.42 -17.87 -15.57
N GLU A 37 -12.51 -17.49 -16.26
CA GLU A 37 -12.90 -16.10 -16.42
C GLU A 37 -13.20 -15.41 -15.08
N GLN A 38 -13.89 -16.11 -14.17
CA GLN A 38 -14.13 -15.61 -12.81
C GLN A 38 -12.83 -15.42 -12.03
N THR A 39 -11.89 -16.36 -12.15
CA THR A 39 -10.58 -16.30 -11.49
C THR A 39 -9.77 -15.10 -11.99
N GLU A 40 -9.72 -14.87 -13.29
CA GLU A 40 -9.03 -13.69 -13.85
C GLU A 40 -9.62 -12.37 -13.35
N LYS A 41 -10.95 -12.26 -13.29
CA LYS A 41 -11.63 -11.07 -12.77
C LYS A 41 -11.30 -10.85 -11.28
N ALA A 42 -11.30 -11.92 -10.49
CA ALA A 42 -10.97 -11.85 -9.07
C ALA A 42 -9.50 -11.45 -8.85
N LEU A 43 -8.57 -11.97 -9.64
CA LEU A 43 -7.15 -11.59 -9.57
C LEU A 43 -6.95 -10.11 -9.89
N LYS A 44 -7.52 -9.62 -11.00
CA LYS A 44 -7.43 -8.19 -11.36
C LYS A 44 -7.99 -7.28 -10.28
N LEU A 45 -9.12 -7.65 -9.68
CA LEU A 45 -9.70 -6.89 -8.57
C LEU A 45 -8.78 -6.91 -7.33
N THR A 46 -8.14 -8.05 -7.06
CA THR A 46 -7.22 -8.21 -5.93
C THR A 46 -5.98 -7.34 -6.10
N GLU A 47 -5.38 -7.32 -7.30
CA GLU A 47 -4.24 -6.46 -7.64
C GLU A 47 -4.57 -4.98 -7.39
N LEU A 48 -5.69 -4.50 -7.94
CA LEU A 48 -6.16 -3.12 -7.74
C LEU A 48 -6.43 -2.79 -6.26
N THR A 49 -6.91 -3.77 -5.48
CA THR A 49 -7.17 -3.58 -4.06
C THR A 49 -5.88 -3.45 -3.27
N ILE A 50 -4.86 -4.26 -3.59
CA ILE A 50 -3.53 -4.19 -2.98
C ILE A 50 -2.89 -2.84 -3.29
N GLU A 51 -2.88 -2.40 -4.55
CA GLU A 51 -2.32 -1.11 -4.96
C GLU A 51 -2.96 0.06 -4.20
N ARG A 52 -4.29 0.05 -4.05
CA ARG A 52 -5.01 1.08 -3.28
C ARG A 52 -4.68 1.05 -1.80
N ALA A 53 -4.52 -0.14 -1.22
CA ALA A 53 -4.16 -0.30 0.19
C ALA A 53 -2.74 0.24 0.45
N GLU A 54 -1.79 -0.04 -0.45
CA GLU A 54 -0.42 0.48 -0.37
C GLU A 54 -0.37 2.01 -0.45
N ILE A 55 -1.07 2.61 -1.41
CA ILE A 55 -1.14 4.08 -1.54
C ILE A 55 -1.78 4.69 -0.27
N THR A 56 -2.84 4.09 0.25
CA THR A 56 -3.50 4.55 1.48
C THR A 56 -2.55 4.50 2.68
N GLN A 57 -1.77 3.42 2.81
CA GLN A 57 -0.79 3.28 3.89
C GLN A 57 0.31 4.34 3.76
N GLN A 58 0.85 4.54 2.56
CA GLN A 58 1.86 5.56 2.31
C GLN A 58 1.35 6.98 2.60
N ILE A 59 0.09 7.29 2.29
CA ILE A 59 -0.53 8.57 2.66
C ILE A 59 -0.53 8.75 4.18
N ARG A 60 -0.98 7.73 4.93
CA ARG A 60 -1.02 7.77 6.40
C ARG A 60 0.37 7.95 6.99
N ASP A 61 1.37 7.26 6.45
CA ASP A 61 2.75 7.35 6.93
C ASP A 61 3.31 8.76 6.75
N ILE A 62 3.08 9.38 5.59
CA ILE A 62 3.49 10.76 5.31
C ILE A 62 2.77 11.75 6.24
N GLU A 63 1.45 11.61 6.38
CA GLU A 63 0.66 12.48 7.27
C GLU A 63 1.12 12.34 8.73
N ASN A 64 1.43 11.13 9.16
CA ASN A 64 1.95 10.84 10.49
C ASN A 64 3.32 11.51 10.72
N SER A 65 4.24 11.39 9.77
CA SER A 65 5.56 12.03 9.86
C SER A 65 5.48 13.56 9.88
N LEU A 66 4.65 14.14 8.99
CA LEU A 66 4.44 15.59 8.94
C LEU A 66 3.85 16.11 10.26
N LYS A 67 2.78 15.46 10.75
CA LYS A 67 2.04 15.90 11.93
C LYS A 67 2.84 15.73 13.23
N ASN A 68 3.55 14.62 13.39
CA ASN A 68 4.11 14.24 14.69
C ASN A 68 5.60 14.57 14.84
N PHE A 69 6.32 14.81 13.75
CA PHE A 69 7.74 15.18 13.80
C PHE A 69 8.03 16.51 13.11
N TYR A 70 7.75 16.62 11.80
CA TYR A 70 8.26 17.75 11.02
C TYR A 70 7.61 19.09 11.33
N TYR A 71 6.27 19.18 11.39
CA TYR A 71 5.61 20.44 11.75
C TYR A 71 5.90 20.87 13.20
N PRO A 72 5.81 19.97 14.22
CA PRO A 72 6.21 20.33 15.57
C PRO A 72 7.66 20.81 15.66
N LEU A 73 8.60 20.15 14.97
CA LEU A 73 10.00 20.57 14.95
C LEU A 73 10.20 21.92 14.25
N ARG A 74 9.58 22.13 13.09
CA ARG A 74 9.63 23.43 12.40
C ARG A 74 9.11 24.54 13.31
N ASP A 75 7.98 24.32 13.96
CA ASP A 75 7.38 25.34 14.79
C ASP A 75 8.20 25.60 16.07
N PHE A 76 8.83 24.57 16.65
CA PHE A 76 9.79 24.74 17.76
C PHE A 76 11.01 25.57 17.34
N MET A 77 11.47 25.41 16.10
CA MET A 77 12.61 26.15 15.54
C MET A 77 12.27 27.60 15.16
N ASP A 78 10.98 27.98 15.12
CA ASP A 78 10.58 29.37 14.87
C ASP A 78 10.90 30.23 16.11
N LYS A 79 11.70 31.29 15.89
CA LYS A 79 12.16 32.23 16.92
C LYS A 79 11.03 32.99 17.61
N ASN A 80 9.83 33.00 17.03
CA ASN A 80 8.64 33.61 17.64
C ASN A 80 7.84 32.66 18.54
N SER A 81 8.31 31.43 18.74
CA SER A 81 7.58 30.43 19.50
C SER A 81 7.91 30.50 20.99
N ASN A 82 6.90 30.72 21.84
CA ASN A 82 7.02 30.64 23.31
C ASN A 82 7.04 29.17 23.81
N ARG A 83 7.69 28.27 23.05
CA ARG A 83 7.48 26.82 23.17
C ARG A 83 8.29 26.20 24.30
N LYS A 84 7.65 25.25 24.98
CA LYS A 84 8.09 24.66 26.25
C LYS A 84 8.95 23.41 26.03
N GLN A 85 9.74 23.06 27.04
CA GLN A 85 10.57 21.85 27.08
C GLN A 85 9.79 20.53 26.90
N GLU A 86 8.47 20.54 27.12
CA GLU A 86 7.59 19.39 26.88
C GLU A 86 7.45 19.08 25.37
N GLU A 87 7.50 20.09 24.51
CA GLU A 87 7.36 19.92 23.06
C GLU A 87 8.59 19.24 22.46
N ILE A 88 9.80 19.57 22.95
CA ILE A 88 11.03 18.94 22.46
C ILE A 88 11.15 17.47 22.88
N ALA A 89 10.56 17.10 24.02
CA ALA A 89 10.44 15.70 24.44
C ALA A 89 9.50 14.92 23.49
N TYR A 90 8.35 15.50 23.13
CA TYR A 90 7.43 14.93 22.15
C TYR A 90 8.09 14.74 20.78
N ILE A 91 8.79 15.76 20.27
CA ILE A 91 9.52 15.68 18.99
C ILE A 91 10.59 14.59 19.07
N SER A 92 11.34 14.52 20.18
CA SER A 92 12.40 13.53 20.37
C SER A 92 11.87 12.09 20.35
N ASN A 93 10.69 11.85 20.92
CA ASN A 93 10.05 10.53 20.90
C ASN A 93 9.59 10.11 19.49
N ASN A 94 9.27 11.10 18.64
CA ASN A 94 8.83 10.88 17.27
C ASN A 94 9.98 10.95 16.24
N ARG A 95 11.25 10.98 16.68
CA ARG A 95 12.42 11.06 15.78
C ARG A 95 12.48 9.95 14.74
N TYR A 96 11.96 8.77 15.04
CA TYR A 96 11.94 7.63 14.11
C TYR A 96 11.13 7.89 12.83
N LEU A 97 10.29 8.93 12.82
CA LEU A 97 9.52 9.39 11.66
C LEU A 97 10.33 10.29 10.69
N ALA A 98 11.53 10.70 11.11
CA ALA A 98 12.40 11.57 10.32
C ALA A 98 13.16 10.76 9.27
N LYS A 99 13.42 11.37 8.10
CA LYS A 99 14.44 10.88 7.18
C LYS A 99 15.82 10.91 7.84
N GLU A 100 16.69 10.01 7.39
CA GLU A 100 18.02 9.76 7.95
C GLU A 100 18.82 11.04 8.22
N LYS A 101 19.01 11.90 7.21
CA LYS A 101 19.78 13.16 7.35
C LYS A 101 19.18 14.10 8.39
N THR A 102 17.85 14.24 8.40
CA THR A 102 17.14 15.09 9.37
C THR A 102 17.25 14.52 10.78
N SER A 103 17.14 13.19 10.92
CA SER A 103 17.34 12.48 12.19
C SER A 103 18.75 12.70 12.76
N ASP A 104 19.77 12.61 11.91
CA ASP A 104 21.17 12.82 12.30
C ASP A 104 21.43 14.24 12.77
N GLN A 105 20.95 15.24 12.04
CA GLN A 105 21.09 16.64 12.42
C GLN A 105 20.29 16.96 13.69
N PHE A 106 19.09 16.38 13.84
CA PHE A 106 18.31 16.50 15.06
C PHE A 106 19.05 15.92 16.27
N ASN A 107 19.74 14.79 16.12
CA ASN A 107 20.55 14.21 17.20
C ASN A 107 21.74 15.10 17.59
N LYS A 108 22.40 15.74 16.61
CA LYS A 108 23.46 16.73 16.90
C LYS A 108 22.90 17.95 17.61
N PHE A 109 21.76 18.46 17.15
CA PHE A 109 21.05 19.59 17.76
C PHE A 109 20.67 19.28 19.22
N LYS A 110 20.16 18.07 19.49
CA LYS A 110 19.89 17.57 20.85
C LYS A 110 21.14 17.51 21.72
N LYS A 111 22.26 16.98 21.20
CA LYS A 111 23.54 16.94 21.94
C LYS A 111 24.08 18.33 22.25
N GLY A 112 23.82 19.30 21.39
CA GLY A 112 24.15 20.72 21.59
C GLY A 112 23.20 21.48 22.52
N GLY A 113 22.29 20.81 23.21
CA GLY A 113 21.36 21.44 24.16
C GLY A 113 20.27 22.28 23.50
N TYR A 114 19.92 21.98 22.24
CA TYR A 114 18.90 22.71 21.48
C TYR A 114 19.22 24.19 21.23
N ASN A 115 20.51 24.55 21.14
CA ASN A 115 20.95 25.91 20.87
C ASN A 115 20.57 26.37 19.44
N LEU A 116 19.73 27.40 19.35
CA LEU A 116 19.17 27.94 18.11
C LEU A 116 20.16 28.83 17.31
N ASP A 117 21.31 29.20 17.89
CA ASP A 117 22.27 30.12 17.25
C ASP A 117 23.54 29.40 16.72
N ASN A 118 23.46 28.08 16.50
CA ASN A 118 24.56 27.25 15.99
C ASN A 118 24.35 26.88 14.50
N GLU A 119 25.43 26.65 13.75
CA GLU A 119 25.40 26.08 12.39
C GLU A 119 24.59 24.77 12.31
N ILE A 120 24.61 23.95 13.36
CA ILE A 120 23.79 22.71 13.45
C ILE A 120 22.28 23.03 13.34
N PHE A 121 21.82 24.13 13.93
CA PHE A 121 20.43 24.56 13.82
C PHE A 121 20.10 25.01 12.40
N LYS A 122 21.02 25.72 11.74
CA LYS A 122 20.84 26.16 10.35
C LYS A 122 20.70 24.97 9.41
N ASP A 123 21.59 23.99 9.52
CA ASP A 123 21.54 22.74 8.75
C ASP A 123 20.22 22.00 9.00
N LEU A 124 19.84 21.82 10.27
CA LEU A 124 18.59 21.14 10.63
C LEU A 124 17.37 21.85 10.05
N SER A 125 17.31 23.17 10.13
CA SER A 125 16.21 23.99 9.59
C SER A 125 16.09 23.84 8.07
N GLU A 126 17.23 23.79 7.37
CA GLU A 126 17.25 23.54 5.93
C GLU A 126 16.70 22.15 5.58
N TYR A 127 17.19 21.10 6.25
CA TYR A 127 16.72 19.73 6.01
C TYR A 127 15.23 19.57 6.32
N VAL A 128 14.74 20.12 7.45
CA VAL A 128 13.32 20.10 7.81
C VAL A 128 12.48 20.80 6.76
N THR A 129 12.92 21.96 6.26
CA THR A 129 12.19 22.70 5.22
C THR A 129 12.13 21.94 3.91
N GLN A 130 13.24 21.33 3.48
CA GLN A 130 13.30 20.52 2.26
C GLN A 130 12.41 19.27 2.39
N ASP A 131 12.48 18.59 3.53
CA ASP A 131 11.71 17.39 3.78
C ASP A 131 10.21 17.65 3.85
N ILE A 132 9.78 18.73 4.53
CA ILE A 132 8.36 19.13 4.54
C ILE A 132 7.86 19.34 3.11
N LYS A 133 8.57 20.13 2.30
CA LYS A 133 8.17 20.37 0.90
C LYS A 133 8.10 19.08 0.09
N SER A 134 9.10 18.21 0.26
CA SER A 134 9.15 16.90 -0.40
C SER A 134 7.95 16.03 0.00
N LEU A 135 7.66 15.92 1.29
CA LEU A 135 6.58 15.10 1.84
C LEU A 135 5.21 15.66 1.47
N GLU A 136 5.00 16.97 1.52
CA GLU A 136 3.74 17.61 1.09
C GLU A 136 3.49 17.40 -0.41
N ASN A 137 4.53 17.48 -1.24
CA ASN A 137 4.40 17.21 -2.66
C ASN A 137 4.09 15.72 -2.93
N GLU A 138 4.77 14.82 -2.23
CA GLU A 138 4.51 13.38 -2.31
C GLU A 138 3.08 13.05 -1.87
N LEU A 139 2.64 13.60 -0.73
CA LEU A 139 1.28 13.45 -0.21
C LEU A 139 0.23 13.90 -1.23
N ARG A 140 0.43 15.08 -1.84
CA ARG A 140 -0.45 15.60 -2.88
C ARG A 140 -0.49 14.69 -4.11
N THR A 141 0.63 14.08 -4.48
CA THR A 141 0.73 13.18 -5.63
C THR A 141 -0.02 11.89 -5.34
N LYS A 142 0.22 11.26 -4.18
CA LYS A 142 -0.46 10.02 -3.77
C LYS A 142 -1.97 10.22 -3.59
N LYS A 143 -2.41 11.34 -3.00
CA LYS A 143 -3.84 11.68 -2.88
C LYS A 143 -4.57 11.79 -4.22
N LYS A 144 -3.88 12.06 -5.33
CA LYS A 144 -4.46 12.07 -6.68
C LYS A 144 -4.56 10.68 -7.31
N GLN A 145 -3.90 9.68 -6.72
CA GLN A 145 -3.94 8.28 -7.16
C GLN A 145 -5.01 7.47 -6.41
N CYS A 146 -5.64 8.06 -5.38
CA CYS A 146 -6.82 7.54 -4.71
C CYS A 146 -8.10 8.01 -5.42
#